data_AF-A0A349ANF2-F1
#
_entry.id   AF-A0A349ANF2-F1
#
_cell.length_a   1.000
_cell.length_b   1.000
_cell.length_c   1.000
_cell.angle_alpha   90.00
_cell.angle_beta   90.00
_cell.angle_gamma   90.00
#
_symmetry.space_group_name_H-M   'P 1'
#
loop_
_entity.id
_entity.type
_entity.pdbx_description
1 polymer ?
#
loop_
_entity_poly.entity_id
_entity_poly.type
_entity_poly.pdbx_seq_one_letter_code
_entity_poly.pdbx_strand_id
1 'polypeptide(L)' 'MEFFEFFFSSIIGLTLFVFSLAIYFLPTIVAVIRKKRNTLAIFLLNLFLGWTFIGWVAALVWAATKD' A
#
# COMPACT_ATOMS: atom_id res chain seq x y z
N MET A 1 -31.67 14.66 9.35
CA MET A 1 -30.46 15.23 8.72
C MET A 1 -29.21 14.54 9.23
N GLU A 2 -29.04 14.35 10.55
CA GLU A 2 -27.88 13.66 11.15
C GLU A 2 -27.60 12.23 10.61
N PHE A 3 -28.64 11.44 10.36
CA PHE A 3 -28.48 10.10 9.76
C PHE A 3 -27.79 10.12 8.39
N PHE A 4 -28.15 11.09 7.54
CA PHE A 4 -27.57 11.20 6.20
C PHE A 4 -26.10 11.62 6.27
N GLU A 5 -25.77 12.59 7.14
CA GLU A 5 -24.39 13.03 7.36
C GLU A 5 -23.48 11.89 7.83
N PHE A 6 -23.96 11.05 8.76
CA PHE A 6 -23.24 9.87 9.22
C PHE A 6 -22.95 8.89 8.08
N PHE A 7 -23.92 8.64 7.21
CA PHE A 7 -23.76 7.74 6.07
C PHE A 7 -22.71 8.25 5.07
N PHE A 8 -22.77 9.53 4.69
CA PHE A 8 -21.80 10.12 3.76
C PHE A 8 -20.38 10.14 4.35
N SER A 9 -20.24 10.52 5.62
CA SER A 9 -18.95 10.50 6.33
C SER A 9 -18.32 9.10 6.32
N SER A 10 -19.14 8.07 6.57
CA SER A 10 -18.68 6.67 6.59
C SER A 10 -18.20 6.20 5.22
N ILE A 11 -18.91 6.54 4.14
CA ILE A 11 -18.50 6.20 2.77
C ILE A 11 -17.19 6.88 2.40
N ILE A 12 -17.06 8.17 2.70
CA ILE A 12 -15.83 8.93 2.44
C ILE A 12 -14.66 8.33 3.21
N GLY A 13 -14.86 8.02 4.50
CA GLY A 13 -13.84 7.39 5.34
C GLY A 13 -13.38 6.03 4.79
N LEU A 14 -14.32 5.16 4.41
CA LEU A 14 -14.01 3.86 3.82
C LEU A 14 -13.23 4.02 2.49
N THR A 15 -13.65 4.96 1.64
CA THR A 15 -13.02 5.21 0.35
C THR A 15 -11.58 5.68 0.52
N LEU A 16 -11.34 6.64 1.42
CA LEU A 16 -10.01 7.13 1.74
C LEU A 16 -9.13 6.03 2.35
N PHE A 17 -9.70 5.20 3.22
CA PHE A 17 -8.98 4.10 3.83
C PHE A 17 -8.51 3.07 2.78
N VAL A 18 -9.40 2.62 1.90
CA VAL A 18 -9.07 1.67 0.83
C VAL A 18 -8.01 2.25 -0.10
N PHE A 19 -8.14 3.52 -0.49
CA PHE A 19 -7.17 4.19 -1.35
C PHE A 19 -5.79 4.32 -0.70
N SER A 20 -5.76 4.67 0.58
CA SER A 20 -4.51 4.75 1.37
C SER A 20 -3.85 3.39 1.48
N LEU A 21 -4.63 2.32 1.69
CA LEU A 21 -4.12 0.95 1.76
C LEU A 21 -3.49 0.53 0.43
N ALA A 22 -4.12 0.88 -0.70
CA ALA A 22 -3.59 0.58 -2.03
C ALA A 22 -2.25 1.27 -2.29
N ILE A 23 -2.11 2.55 -1.88
CA ILE A 23 -0.84 3.29 -1.99
C ILE A 23 0.21 2.68 -1.06
N TYR A 24 -0.16 2.34 0.16
CA TYR A 24 0.75 1.73 1.13
C TYR A 24 1.34 0.43 0.58
N PHE A 25 0.52 -0.42 -0.04
CA PHE A 25 0.96 -1.69 -0.63
C PHE A 25 1.45 -1.59 -2.07
N LEU A 26 1.59 -0.39 -2.63
CA LEU A 26 2.08 -0.20 -4.00
C LEU A 26 3.41 -0.95 -4.28
N PRO A 27 4.43 -0.93 -3.39
CA PRO A 27 5.68 -1.66 -3.63
C PRO A 27 5.46 -3.17 -3.76
N THR A 28 4.59 -3.73 -2.92
CA THR A 28 4.20 -5.14 -2.97
C THR A 28 3.46 -5.46 -4.26
N ILE A 29 2.50 -4.62 -4.66
CA ILE A 29 1.75 -4.79 -5.91
C ILE A 29 2.68 -4.81 -7.11
N VAL A 30 3.65 -3.87 -7.18
CA VAL A 30 4.65 -3.83 -8.24
C VAL A 30 5.51 -5.10 -8.25
N ALA A 31 5.93 -5.59 -7.08
CA ALA A 31 6.71 -6.83 -7.00
C ALA A 31 5.95 -8.06 -7.53
N VAL A 32 4.65 -8.16 -7.19
CA VAL A 32 3.76 -9.24 -7.66
C VAL A 32 3.56 -9.16 -9.18
N ILE A 33 3.22 -7.98 -9.71
CA ILE A 33 3.00 -7.77 -11.16
C ILE A 33 4.26 -8.12 -11.96
N ARG A 34 5.44 -7.76 -11.44
CA ARG A 34 6.73 -8.05 -12.07
C ARG A 34 7.27 -9.44 -11.75
N LYS A 35 6.52 -10.27 -11.02
CA LYS A 35 6.89 -11.65 -10.64
C LYS A 35 8.27 -11.75 -9.99
N LYS A 36 8.62 -10.77 -9.13
CA LYS A 36 9.92 -10.73 -8.44
C LYS A 36 10.10 -11.99 -7.60
N ARG A 37 11.27 -12.65 -7.70
CA ARG A 37 11.57 -13.84 -6.87
C ARG A 37 11.47 -13.53 -5.38
N ASN A 38 11.80 -12.29 -5.00
CA ASN A 38 11.85 -11.84 -3.62
C ASN A 38 10.57 -11.09 -3.19
N THR A 39 9.42 -11.38 -3.82
CA THR A 39 8.13 -10.72 -3.51
C THR A 39 7.78 -10.79 -2.02
N LEU A 40 8.03 -11.93 -1.37
CA LEU A 40 7.78 -12.13 0.06
C LEU A 40 8.66 -11.20 0.93
N ALA A 41 9.93 -11.02 0.57
CA ALA A 41 10.82 -10.10 1.27
C ALA A 41 10.41 -8.63 1.08
N ILE A 42 10.01 -8.25 -0.14
CA ILE A 42 9.48 -6.91 -0.44
C ILE A 42 8.19 -6.66 0.33
N PHE A 43 7.31 -7.66 0.43
CA PHE A 43 6.08 -7.59 1.22
C PHE A 43 6.36 -7.36 2.70
N LEU A 44 7.25 -8.16 3.31
CA LEU A 44 7.59 -8.00 4.73
C LEU A 44 8.27 -6.65 5.00
N LEU A 45 9.17 -6.21 4.11
CA LEU A 45 9.81 -4.89 4.23
C LEU A 45 8.77 -3.78 4.15
N ASN A 46 7.82 -3.86 3.20
CA ASN A 46 6.74 -2.89 3.09
C ASN A 46 5.77 -2.96 4.29
N LEU A 47 5.48 -4.15 4.82
CA LEU A 47 4.59 -4.31 5.96
C LEU A 47 5.18 -3.69 7.24
N PHE A 48 6.45 -3.99 7.55
CA PHE A 48 7.09 -3.56 8.79
C PHE A 48 7.74 -2.19 8.72
N LEU A 49 8.19 -1.74 7.54
CA LEU A 49 8.92 -0.47 7.36
C LEU A 49 8.23 0.49 6.37
N GLY A 50 7.13 0.11 5.73
CA GLY A 50 6.41 0.98 4.80
C GLY A 50 5.74 2.18 5.46
N TRP A 51 5.56 2.17 6.78
CA TRP A 51 5.14 3.34 7.56
C TRP A 51 6.23 4.42 7.62
N THR A 52 7.47 4.08 7.28
CA THR A 52 8.53 5.06 7.05
C THR A 52 8.64 5.35 5.56
N PHE A 53 8.77 6.63 5.21
CA PHE A 53 8.95 7.03 3.80
C PHE A 53 10.16 6.32 3.17
N ILE A 54 11.26 6.17 3.93
CA ILE A 54 12.49 5.49 3.48
C ILE A 54 12.24 4.00 3.21
N GLY A 55 11.60 3.29 4.13
CA GLY A 55 11.29 1.87 3.95
C GLY A 55 10.34 1.61 2.79
N TRP A 56 9.35 2.47 2.60
CA TRP A 56 8.44 2.40 1.45
C TRP A 56 9.17 2.60 0.11
N VAL A 57 10.05 3.63 0.03
CA VAL A 57 10.86 3.88 -1.18
C VAL A 57 11.83 2.73 -1.44
N ALA A 58 12.49 2.20 -0.40
CA ALA A 58 13.39 1.05 -0.55
C ALA A 58 12.66 -0.19 -1.08
N ALA A 59 11.46 -0.48 -0.57
CA ALA A 59 10.61 -1.55 -1.08
C ALA A 59 10.27 -1.34 -2.56
N LEU A 60 9.92 -0.10 -2.93
CA LEU A 60 9.52 0.25 -4.30
C LEU A 60 10.69 0.11 -5.27
N VAL A 61 11.86 0.62 -4.90
CA VAL A 61 13.09 0.48 -5.68
C VAL A 61 13.42 -0.99 -5.85
N TRP A 62 13.36 -1.79 -4.78
CA TRP A 62 13.61 -3.23 -4.87
C TRP A 62 12.61 -3.92 -5.80
N ALA A 63 11.32 -3.60 -5.73
CA ALA A 63 10.30 -4.09 -6.65
C ALA A 63 10.59 -3.70 -8.12
N ALA A 64 11.20 -2.53 -8.35
CA ALA A 64 11.55 -2.01 -9.66
C ALA A 64 12.89 -2.54 -10.23
N THR A 65 13.75 -3.17 -9.42
CA THR A 65 15.00 -3.77 -9.93
C THR A 65 14.74 -4.94 -10.87
N LYS A 66 15.69 -5.23 -11.76
CA LYS A 66 15.72 -6.52 -12.49
C LYS A 66 16.31 -7.57 -11.54
N ASP A 67 15.73 -8.77 -11.53
CA ASP A 67 16.31 -9.91 -10.81
C ASP A 67 17.57 -10.41 -11.52
#